data_AF-A0A6P5HM09-F1
#
_entry.id   AF-A0A6P5HM09-F1
#
_cell.length_a   1.000
_cell.length_b   1.000
_cell.length_c   1.000
_cell.angle_alpha   90.00
_cell.angle_beta   90.00
_cell.angle_gamma   90.00
#
_symmetry.space_group_name_H-M   'P 1'
#
loop_
_entity.id
_entity.type
_entity.pdbx_description
1 polymer ?
#
loop_
_entity_poly.entity_id
_entity_poly.type
_entity_poly.pdbx_seq_one_letter_code
_entity_poly.pdbx_strand_id
1 'polypeptide(L)'
;MEDTRQQVLLKEPPEISWENTLGAPDGVPFDDDTKELLRRCIDVSTSTPTTLPQIIERSEAFPINFPINTVRCSTLRDRGISTNTLEMNANSVYPVIHEAMLPLLARWLKHKRLYGSAIERAMYKDMGLVQFIHRLLEKRAVHFYGSDDRWKLIDGKTGVDGWENVGTDHEKEPLVLTKCLSYDEIKLSAMMAMSSHTEFINDGSRENRGVVSTDPDSVQPRGVIIGVVGTRFERPRFMEYQDILITPLQNTAENGYGPQTAGSSEEIRGLRVLWAKFYGEEYHPLYEETLKRIKSKENRRYLSLISQTVFDIENYMKRTLLTVEIILLEANTRAEKQNTTAFLHVVGFGLGVWRLTQEQEVYFLKTFEIALRKMNKKLRYVSDIMFAYFQQRKCGDAGNGDYLGDIRIHFALREPHSKLFRASDANKLLVVTYAWDGNALPGNEFWSGHLTSSGDSAAACSTQIAELHTFRINPRACGASLHIASAQHGILHISDYAKLHLA
;
A
#
# COMPACT_ATOMS: atom_id res chain seq x y z
N MET A 1 32.63 13.32 21.59
CA MET A 1 32.94 13.60 20.16
C MET A 1 32.61 12.43 19.26
N GLU A 2 33.03 11.19 19.59
CA GLU A 2 32.76 10.01 18.76
C GLU A 2 31.28 9.59 18.74
N ASP A 3 30.64 9.58 19.91
CA ASP A 3 29.20 9.30 20.09
C ASP A 3 28.31 10.38 19.41
N THR A 4 28.77 11.64 19.48
CA THR A 4 28.12 12.79 18.83
C THR A 4 28.19 12.71 17.31
N ARG A 5 29.31 12.22 16.75
CA ARG A 5 29.47 12.02 15.30
C ARG A 5 28.61 10.85 14.81
N GLN A 6 28.55 9.74 15.54
CA GLN A 6 27.72 8.59 15.20
C GLN A 6 26.22 8.93 15.24
N GLN A 7 25.78 9.72 16.22
CA GLN A 7 24.41 10.27 16.27
C GLN A 7 24.11 11.24 15.12
N VAL A 8 25.08 12.05 14.67
CA VAL A 8 24.91 12.94 13.50
C VAL A 8 24.85 12.14 12.19
N LEU A 9 25.63 11.07 12.06
CA LEU A 9 25.61 10.23 10.86
C LEU A 9 24.31 9.43 10.71
N LEU A 10 23.68 9.03 11.82
CA LEU A 10 22.35 8.40 11.81
C LEU A 10 21.19 9.38 11.53
N LYS A 11 21.44 10.70 11.64
CA LYS A 11 20.45 11.74 11.29
C LYS A 11 20.34 11.99 9.79
N GLU A 12 21.37 11.67 9.02
CA GLU A 12 21.30 11.69 7.55
C GLU A 12 20.83 10.32 7.07
N PRO A 13 19.66 10.23 6.42
CA PRO A 13 19.19 9.00 5.81
C PRO A 13 20.24 8.39 4.86
N PRO A 14 20.36 7.06 4.79
CA PRO A 14 21.24 6.43 3.82
C PRO A 14 20.79 6.76 2.39
N GLU A 15 21.77 6.94 1.49
CA GLU A 15 21.49 6.97 0.06
C GLU A 15 21.14 5.55 -0.41
N ILE A 16 20.06 5.43 -1.20
CA ILE A 16 19.56 4.13 -1.65
C ILE A 16 19.66 4.04 -3.17
N SER A 17 20.56 3.18 -3.62
CA SER A 17 20.55 2.64 -4.98
C SER A 17 19.93 1.24 -4.93
N TRP A 18 18.76 1.07 -5.56
CA TRP A 18 18.01 -0.18 -5.52
C TRP A 18 17.45 -0.45 -6.91
N GLU A 19 17.82 -1.59 -7.49
CA GLU A 19 17.49 -2.00 -8.86
C GLU A 19 15.98 -2.22 -9.08
N ASN A 20 15.24 -2.51 -8.01
CA ASN A 20 13.79 -2.70 -8.04
C ASN A 20 12.99 -1.40 -7.86
N THR A 21 13.64 -0.23 -7.94
CA THR A 21 12.97 1.09 -7.95
C THR A 21 12.64 1.51 -9.36
N LEU A 22 11.61 2.34 -9.50
CA LEU A 22 11.31 2.94 -10.80
C LEU A 22 12.48 3.79 -11.30
N GLY A 23 13.03 3.43 -12.45
CA GLY A 23 14.11 4.16 -13.10
C GLY A 23 15.47 3.46 -13.15
N ALA A 24 15.55 2.17 -12.80
CA ALA A 24 16.65 1.34 -13.28
C ALA A 24 16.72 1.41 -14.84
N PRO A 25 17.90 1.59 -15.46
CA PRO A 25 18.03 1.82 -16.89
C PRO A 25 17.35 0.74 -17.76
N ASP A 26 17.35 -0.50 -17.26
CA ASP A 26 16.85 -1.69 -17.95
C ASP A 26 15.50 -2.19 -17.40
N GLY A 27 14.86 -1.41 -16.50
CA GLY A 27 13.66 -1.83 -15.79
C GLY A 27 13.92 -2.96 -14.78
N VAL A 28 12.86 -3.61 -14.31
CA VAL A 28 12.97 -4.77 -13.40
C VAL A 28 13.28 -6.02 -14.23
N PRO A 29 14.34 -6.78 -13.92
CA PRO A 29 14.70 -7.97 -14.69
C PRO A 29 13.64 -9.07 -14.52
N PHE A 30 13.13 -9.59 -15.65
CA PHE A 30 12.15 -10.68 -15.67
C PHE A 30 12.81 -12.03 -15.88
N ASP A 31 12.75 -12.86 -14.84
CA ASP A 31 13.07 -14.28 -14.91
C ASP A 31 11.97 -15.08 -15.64
N ASP A 32 12.25 -16.34 -15.96
CA ASP A 32 11.32 -17.19 -16.72
C ASP A 32 10.01 -17.45 -15.95
N ASP A 33 10.07 -17.49 -14.62
CA ASP A 33 8.88 -17.63 -13.77
C ASP A 33 7.97 -16.39 -13.91
N THR A 34 8.56 -15.18 -13.97
CA THR A 34 7.83 -13.93 -14.19
C THR A 34 7.21 -13.89 -15.58
N LYS A 35 7.95 -14.30 -16.62
CA LYS A 35 7.43 -14.37 -17.98
C LYS A 35 6.25 -15.33 -18.09
N GLU A 36 6.34 -16.49 -17.46
CA GLU A 36 5.24 -17.45 -17.42
C GLU A 36 4.00 -16.90 -16.69
N LEU A 37 4.20 -16.20 -15.58
CA LEU A 37 3.12 -15.51 -14.88
C LEU A 37 2.42 -14.47 -15.77
N LEU A 38 3.19 -13.69 -16.53
CA LEU A 38 2.68 -12.65 -17.43
C LEU A 38 2.01 -13.21 -18.70
N ARG A 39 2.47 -14.35 -19.24
CA ARG A 39 1.83 -14.97 -20.43
C ARG A 39 0.35 -15.25 -20.18
N ARG A 40 0.02 -15.68 -18.97
CA ARG A 40 -1.38 -15.93 -18.54
C ARG A 40 -2.23 -14.66 -18.42
N CYS A 41 -1.63 -13.48 -18.59
CA CYS A 41 -2.29 -12.19 -18.47
C CYS A 41 -2.58 -11.51 -19.81
N ILE A 42 -2.04 -12.01 -20.93
CA ILE A 42 -2.14 -11.36 -22.26
C ILE A 42 -3.61 -11.13 -22.69
N ASP A 43 -4.48 -12.11 -22.42
CA ASP A 43 -5.88 -12.07 -22.84
C ASP A 43 -6.84 -11.65 -21.71
N VAL A 44 -6.31 -11.12 -20.60
CA VAL A 44 -7.14 -10.62 -19.51
C VAL A 44 -7.86 -9.37 -19.99
N SER A 45 -9.19 -9.43 -20.01
CA SER A 45 -10.04 -8.28 -20.25
C SER A 45 -10.47 -7.64 -18.94
N THR A 46 -10.67 -6.32 -18.97
CA THR A 46 -11.32 -5.63 -17.88
C THR A 46 -12.77 -6.12 -17.76
N SER A 47 -13.23 -6.29 -16.52
CA SER A 47 -14.64 -6.62 -16.27
C SER A 47 -15.56 -5.54 -16.83
N THR A 48 -16.72 -5.96 -17.35
CA THR A 48 -17.74 -5.07 -17.93
C THR A 48 -18.04 -3.91 -17.01
N PRO A 49 -18.23 -2.68 -17.55
CA PRO A 49 -18.59 -1.53 -16.73
C PRO A 49 -19.79 -1.83 -15.82
N THR A 50 -19.66 -1.47 -14.55
CA THR A 50 -20.74 -1.58 -13.57
C THR A 50 -21.69 -0.39 -13.72
N THR A 51 -22.97 -0.63 -13.47
CA THR A 51 -24.00 0.42 -13.47
C THR A 51 -24.35 0.84 -12.04
N LEU A 52 -24.93 2.02 -11.88
CA LEU A 52 -25.35 2.52 -10.58
C LEU A 52 -26.41 1.61 -9.92
N PRO A 53 -27.44 1.10 -10.63
CA PRO A 53 -28.38 0.15 -10.04
C PRO A 53 -27.70 -1.10 -9.50
N GLN A 54 -26.72 -1.66 -10.22
CA GLN A 54 -25.97 -2.83 -9.75
C GLN A 54 -25.15 -2.55 -8.48
N ILE A 55 -24.54 -1.36 -8.39
CA ILE A 55 -23.82 -0.95 -7.18
C ILE A 55 -24.78 -0.82 -5.99
N ILE A 56 -25.92 -0.16 -6.19
CA ILE A 56 -26.92 0.04 -5.14
C ILE A 56 -27.48 -1.31 -4.67
N GLU A 57 -27.89 -2.19 -5.59
CA GLU A 57 -28.42 -3.52 -5.28
C GLU A 57 -27.41 -4.35 -4.45
N ARG A 58 -26.14 -4.35 -4.85
CA ARG A 58 -25.10 -5.10 -4.13
C ARG A 58 -24.71 -4.47 -2.80
N SER A 59 -24.75 -3.14 -2.72
CA SER A 59 -24.54 -2.39 -1.48
C SER A 59 -25.65 -2.68 -0.46
N GLU A 60 -26.90 -2.78 -0.92
CA GLU A 60 -28.05 -3.16 -0.08
C GLU A 60 -28.01 -4.63 0.35
N ALA A 61 -27.53 -5.52 -0.52
CA ALA A 61 -27.34 -6.94 -0.22
C ALA A 61 -26.05 -7.25 0.56
N PHE A 62 -25.21 -6.25 0.85
CA PHE A 62 -23.95 -6.46 1.53
C PHE A 62 -24.19 -6.94 2.99
N PRO A 63 -23.54 -8.03 3.45
CA PRO A 63 -23.90 -8.67 4.71
C PRO A 63 -23.46 -7.90 5.96
N ILE A 64 -22.65 -6.84 5.81
CA ILE A 64 -22.19 -6.01 6.92
C ILE A 64 -22.90 -4.67 6.87
N ASN A 65 -23.50 -4.28 7.99
CA ASN A 65 -24.18 -3.00 8.11
C ASN A 65 -23.21 -1.83 7.88
N PHE A 66 -23.61 -0.90 7.03
CA PHE A 66 -22.99 0.41 6.95
C PHE A 66 -23.35 1.23 8.19
N PRO A 67 -22.37 1.75 8.95
CA PRO A 67 -22.65 2.62 10.10
C PRO A 67 -23.32 3.95 9.72
N ILE A 68 -23.06 4.43 8.51
CA ILE A 68 -23.61 5.67 7.95
C ILE A 68 -23.97 5.47 6.49
N ASN A 69 -24.90 6.29 5.97
CA ASN A 69 -25.33 6.21 4.57
C ASN A 69 -24.88 7.42 3.72
N THR A 70 -24.35 8.49 4.33
CA THR A 70 -24.14 9.79 3.67
C THR A 70 -23.20 9.76 2.46
N VAL A 71 -22.31 8.76 2.39
CA VAL A 71 -21.37 8.53 1.27
C VAL A 71 -21.85 7.49 0.26
N ARG A 72 -22.94 6.78 0.54
CA ARG A 72 -23.41 5.70 -0.33
C ARG A 72 -23.94 6.25 -1.65
N CYS A 73 -23.73 5.52 -2.74
CA CYS A 73 -24.12 5.93 -4.08
C CYS A 73 -25.63 6.22 -4.19
N SER A 74 -26.48 5.48 -3.48
CA SER A 74 -27.92 5.76 -3.41
C SER A 74 -28.21 7.13 -2.79
N THR A 75 -27.61 7.42 -1.64
CA THR A 75 -27.76 8.72 -0.95
C THR A 75 -27.13 9.88 -1.74
N LEU A 76 -25.98 9.67 -2.39
CA LEU A 76 -25.37 10.68 -3.26
C LEU A 76 -26.25 11.01 -4.48
N ARG A 77 -26.85 9.99 -5.10
CA ARG A 77 -27.84 10.17 -6.17
C ARG A 77 -29.03 11.01 -5.69
N ASP A 78 -29.59 10.67 -4.53
CA ASP A 78 -30.75 11.37 -3.98
C ASP A 78 -30.41 12.83 -3.58
N ARG A 79 -29.14 13.11 -3.31
CA ARG A 79 -28.60 14.47 -3.11
C ARG A 79 -28.27 15.22 -4.40
N GLY A 80 -28.54 14.64 -5.57
CA GLY A 80 -28.41 15.30 -6.87
C GLY A 80 -27.10 15.00 -7.62
N ILE A 81 -26.24 14.10 -7.13
CA ILE A 81 -25.09 13.66 -7.93
C ILE A 81 -25.59 12.79 -9.08
N SER A 82 -25.27 13.20 -10.31
CA SER A 82 -25.73 12.50 -11.51
C SER A 82 -25.28 11.04 -11.57
N THR A 83 -26.14 10.17 -12.12
CA THR A 83 -25.83 8.76 -12.39
C THR A 83 -24.52 8.59 -13.16
N ASN A 84 -24.31 9.40 -14.20
CA ASN A 84 -23.09 9.34 -15.01
C ASN A 84 -21.82 9.59 -14.18
N THR A 85 -21.87 10.50 -13.20
CA THR A 85 -20.74 10.75 -12.30
C THR A 85 -20.48 9.56 -11.40
N LEU A 86 -21.52 9.00 -10.77
CA LEU A 86 -21.38 7.86 -9.86
C LEU A 86 -20.89 6.61 -10.59
N GLU A 87 -21.37 6.36 -11.81
CA GLU A 87 -20.89 5.25 -12.65
C GLU A 87 -19.46 5.49 -13.14
N MET A 88 -19.08 6.72 -13.47
CA MET A 88 -17.69 7.07 -13.78
C MET A 88 -16.78 6.77 -12.59
N ASN A 89 -17.16 7.20 -11.38
CA ASN A 89 -16.40 6.92 -10.15
C ASN A 89 -16.24 5.41 -9.95
N ALA A 90 -17.35 4.65 -10.02
CA ALA A 90 -17.35 3.21 -9.83
C ALA A 90 -16.53 2.44 -10.87
N ASN A 91 -16.53 2.89 -12.13
CA ASN A 91 -15.79 2.22 -13.21
C ASN A 91 -14.31 2.61 -13.28
N SER A 92 -13.95 3.70 -12.61
CA SER A 92 -12.58 4.19 -12.52
C SER A 92 -11.71 3.48 -11.47
N VAL A 93 -12.30 2.54 -10.71
CA VAL A 93 -11.58 1.80 -9.67
C VAL A 93 -10.66 0.73 -10.27
N TYR A 94 -9.47 0.58 -9.68
CA TYR A 94 -8.61 -0.57 -9.92
C TYR A 94 -7.56 -0.76 -8.82
N PRO A 95 -7.13 -2.01 -8.57
CA PRO A 95 -5.91 -2.27 -7.80
C PRO A 95 -4.67 -1.93 -8.62
N VAL A 96 -3.65 -1.40 -7.96
CA VAL A 96 -2.34 -1.09 -8.54
C VAL A 96 -1.24 -1.78 -7.74
N ILE A 97 -0.34 -2.46 -8.43
CA ILE A 97 0.92 -2.94 -7.85
C ILE A 97 2.12 -2.34 -8.58
N HIS A 98 3.24 -2.29 -7.89
CA HIS A 98 4.51 -1.88 -8.47
C HIS A 98 5.08 -2.98 -9.37
N GLU A 99 5.68 -2.65 -10.52
CA GLU A 99 6.21 -3.67 -11.45
C GLU A 99 7.26 -4.61 -10.82
N ALA A 100 8.05 -4.09 -9.87
CA ALA A 100 8.99 -4.90 -9.08
C ALA A 100 8.35 -6.03 -8.25
N MET A 101 7.04 -5.95 -8.01
CA MET A 101 6.32 -7.04 -7.34
C MET A 101 6.11 -8.24 -8.26
N LEU A 102 6.18 -8.10 -9.59
CA LEU A 102 5.90 -9.21 -10.51
C LEU A 102 6.86 -10.39 -10.31
N PRO A 103 8.20 -10.21 -10.27
CA PRO A 103 9.11 -11.32 -9.98
C PRO A 103 8.98 -11.84 -8.56
N LEU A 104 8.68 -10.96 -7.59
CA LEU A 104 8.43 -11.35 -6.21
C LEU A 104 7.23 -12.31 -6.13
N LEU A 105 6.10 -11.95 -6.74
CA LEU A 105 4.87 -12.75 -6.75
C LEU A 105 5.06 -14.07 -7.50
N ALA A 106 5.75 -14.06 -8.64
CA ALA A 106 6.04 -15.27 -9.40
C ALA A 106 6.85 -16.29 -8.58
N ARG A 107 7.95 -15.82 -7.97
CA ARG A 107 8.80 -16.67 -7.11
C ARG A 107 8.07 -17.10 -5.84
N TRP A 108 7.23 -16.23 -5.26
CA TRP A 108 6.49 -16.55 -4.04
C TRP A 108 5.46 -17.65 -4.30
N LEU A 109 4.69 -17.55 -5.39
CA LEU A 109 3.73 -18.59 -5.78
C LEU A 109 4.44 -19.92 -6.05
N LYS A 110 5.59 -19.89 -6.74
CA LYS A 110 6.41 -21.08 -6.97
C LYS A 110 6.91 -21.68 -5.67
N HIS A 111 7.42 -20.87 -4.76
CA HIS A 111 7.87 -21.31 -3.43
C HIS A 111 6.74 -21.98 -2.66
N LYS A 112 5.56 -21.34 -2.59
CA LYS A 112 4.40 -21.87 -1.88
C LYS A 112 3.84 -23.16 -2.49
N ARG A 113 3.95 -23.35 -3.81
CA ARG A 113 3.59 -24.62 -4.47
C ARG A 113 4.54 -25.77 -4.16
N LEU A 114 5.83 -25.47 -4.00
CA LEU A 114 6.86 -26.49 -3.77
C LEU A 114 6.98 -26.85 -2.29
N TYR A 115 6.97 -25.84 -1.42
CA TYR A 115 7.37 -25.98 -0.03
C TYR A 115 6.31 -25.57 0.99
N GLY A 116 5.22 -24.92 0.56
CA GLY A 116 4.13 -24.55 1.48
C GLY A 116 3.43 -25.77 2.09
N SER A 117 2.53 -25.56 3.04
CA SER A 117 1.74 -26.64 3.67
C SER A 117 0.91 -27.43 2.64
N ALA A 118 0.33 -28.57 3.03
CA ALA A 118 -0.57 -29.30 2.14
C ALA A 118 -1.77 -28.43 1.68
N ILE A 119 -2.25 -27.56 2.57
CA ILE A 119 -3.34 -26.60 2.33
C ILE A 119 -2.90 -25.53 1.33
N GLU A 120 -1.73 -24.92 1.53
CA GLU A 120 -1.19 -23.89 0.64
C GLU A 120 -0.91 -24.44 -0.76
N ARG A 121 -0.25 -25.61 -0.85
CA ARG A 121 0.04 -26.25 -2.14
C ARG A 121 -1.24 -26.54 -2.91
N ALA A 122 -2.30 -26.98 -2.23
CA ALA A 122 -3.61 -27.18 -2.84
C ALA A 122 -4.24 -25.86 -3.30
N MET A 123 -4.18 -24.80 -2.48
CA MET A 123 -4.71 -23.46 -2.81
C MET A 123 -4.02 -22.87 -4.04
N TYR A 124 -2.69 -22.91 -4.10
CA TYR A 124 -1.92 -22.16 -5.10
C TYR A 124 -1.60 -22.96 -6.37
N LYS A 125 -1.91 -24.26 -6.42
CA LYS A 125 -1.53 -25.20 -7.49
C LYS A 125 -1.61 -24.58 -8.89
N ASP A 126 -2.77 -24.02 -9.24
CA ASP A 126 -3.04 -23.47 -10.58
C ASP A 126 -3.27 -21.94 -10.58
N MET A 127 -3.05 -21.26 -9.45
CA MET A 127 -3.39 -19.85 -9.27
C MET A 127 -2.46 -18.90 -10.04
N GLY A 128 -2.98 -18.18 -11.04
CA GLY A 128 -2.28 -17.12 -11.74
C GLY A 128 -2.36 -15.76 -11.03
N LEU A 129 -1.66 -14.76 -11.58
CA LEU A 129 -1.57 -13.41 -11.00
C LEU A 129 -2.93 -12.77 -10.75
N VAL A 130 -3.81 -12.77 -11.76
CA VAL A 130 -5.15 -12.15 -11.67
C VAL A 130 -5.99 -12.78 -10.57
N GLN A 131 -5.97 -14.11 -10.45
CA GLN A 131 -6.70 -14.83 -9.41
C GLN A 131 -6.11 -14.56 -8.03
N PHE A 132 -4.78 -14.48 -7.94
CA PHE A 132 -4.10 -14.19 -6.68
C PHE A 132 -4.39 -12.76 -6.20
N ILE A 133 -4.27 -11.74 -7.06
CA ILE A 133 -4.66 -10.37 -6.72
C ILE A 133 -6.14 -10.28 -6.33
N HIS A 134 -7.02 -10.98 -7.05
CA HIS A 134 -8.43 -11.03 -6.68
C HIS A 134 -8.62 -11.58 -5.25
N ARG A 135 -7.91 -12.65 -4.90
CA ARG A 135 -7.91 -13.22 -3.55
C ARG A 135 -7.41 -12.22 -2.50
N LEU A 136 -6.32 -11.49 -2.76
CA LEU A 136 -5.78 -10.46 -1.85
C LEU A 136 -6.78 -9.32 -1.57
N LEU A 137 -7.74 -9.09 -2.47
CA LEU A 137 -8.84 -8.13 -2.27
C LEU A 137 -10.04 -8.76 -1.56
N GLU A 138 -10.46 -9.96 -1.99
CA GLU A 138 -11.74 -10.56 -1.61
C GLU A 138 -11.72 -11.23 -0.23
N LYS A 139 -10.58 -11.77 0.19
CA LYS A 139 -10.45 -12.59 1.41
C LYS A 139 -9.92 -11.84 2.63
N ARG A 140 -9.92 -10.50 2.56
CA ARG A 140 -9.63 -9.64 3.71
C ARG A 140 -10.69 -9.79 4.79
N ALA A 141 -10.31 -9.53 6.03
CA ALA A 141 -11.26 -9.33 7.11
C ALA A 141 -12.10 -8.06 6.83
N VAL A 142 -13.26 -7.96 7.45
CA VAL A 142 -14.07 -6.74 7.47
C VAL A 142 -13.31 -5.63 8.21
N HIS A 143 -12.75 -5.97 9.37
CA HIS A 143 -11.78 -5.15 10.09
C HIS A 143 -10.68 -6.04 10.66
N PHE A 144 -9.48 -5.46 10.77
CA PHE A 144 -8.26 -6.12 11.28
C PHE A 144 -7.34 -5.05 11.86
N TYR A 145 -7.14 -5.03 13.18
CA TYR A 145 -6.34 -3.99 13.84
C TYR A 145 -5.86 -4.39 15.24
N GLY A 146 -4.93 -3.60 15.80
CA GLY A 146 -4.35 -3.83 17.12
C GLY A 146 -3.20 -4.85 17.11
N SER A 147 -2.42 -4.92 18.19
CA SER A 147 -1.30 -5.87 18.32
C SER A 147 -1.75 -7.32 18.56
N ASP A 148 -3.00 -7.49 19.00
CA ASP A 148 -3.70 -8.75 19.26
C ASP A 148 -4.52 -9.23 18.04
N ASP A 149 -4.49 -8.48 16.92
CA ASP A 149 -5.25 -8.79 15.70
C ASP A 149 -6.74 -8.99 15.97
N ARG A 150 -7.43 -7.92 16.37
CA ARG A 150 -8.89 -7.94 16.49
C ARG A 150 -9.52 -7.99 15.11
N TRP A 151 -10.35 -8.99 14.87
CA TRP A 151 -10.87 -9.26 13.54
C TRP A 151 -12.37 -9.52 13.51
N LYS A 152 -12.97 -9.25 12.34
CA LYS A 152 -14.31 -9.66 11.96
C LYS A 152 -14.31 -10.16 10.53
N LEU A 153 -14.96 -11.27 10.27
CA LEU A 153 -15.09 -11.84 8.93
C LEU A 153 -16.40 -11.42 8.27
N ILE A 154 -16.49 -11.65 6.96
CA ILE A 154 -17.67 -11.28 6.16
C ILE A 154 -18.95 -12.02 6.56
N ASP A 155 -18.83 -13.19 7.20
CA ASP A 155 -19.94 -13.95 7.77
C ASP A 155 -20.37 -13.46 9.16
N GLY A 156 -19.76 -12.37 9.64
CA GLY A 156 -20.08 -11.73 10.92
C GLY A 156 -19.36 -12.31 12.13
N LYS A 157 -18.61 -13.41 11.99
CA LYS A 157 -17.81 -13.94 13.10
C LYS A 157 -16.71 -12.97 13.50
N THR A 158 -16.43 -12.91 14.79
CA THR A 158 -15.41 -12.03 15.37
C THR A 158 -14.45 -12.81 16.24
N GLY A 159 -13.28 -12.24 16.47
CA GLY A 159 -12.31 -12.80 17.39
C GLY A 159 -11.09 -11.90 17.56
N VAL A 160 -10.14 -12.44 18.31
CA VAL A 160 -8.85 -11.85 18.60
C VAL A 160 -7.84 -12.98 18.51
N ASP A 161 -6.65 -12.71 17.99
CA ASP A 161 -5.55 -13.66 17.85
C ASP A 161 -5.87 -14.85 16.91
N GLY A 162 -4.93 -15.81 16.82
CA GLY A 162 -5.11 -17.08 16.12
C GLY A 162 -4.87 -17.03 14.61
N TRP A 163 -4.66 -15.83 14.05
CA TRP A 163 -4.47 -15.60 12.62
C TRP A 163 -3.18 -16.24 12.08
N GLU A 164 -2.20 -16.47 12.95
CA GLU A 164 -0.91 -17.10 12.61
C GLU A 164 -1.04 -18.54 12.10
N ASN A 165 -2.17 -19.18 12.36
CA ASN A 165 -2.41 -20.56 11.95
C ASN A 165 -2.99 -20.66 10.53
N VAL A 166 -3.51 -19.58 9.96
CA VAL A 166 -4.18 -19.58 8.63
C VAL A 166 -3.20 -20.04 7.54
N GLY A 167 -3.55 -21.11 6.82
CA GLY A 167 -2.69 -21.72 5.80
C GLY A 167 -1.68 -22.74 6.33
N THR A 168 -1.66 -23.02 7.63
CA THR A 168 -0.83 -24.08 8.22
C THR A 168 -1.67 -25.34 8.48
N ASP A 169 -1.01 -26.45 8.81
CA ASP A 169 -1.71 -27.68 9.25
C ASP A 169 -2.46 -27.51 10.59
N HIS A 170 -2.31 -26.35 11.24
CA HIS A 170 -3.01 -25.97 12.47
C HIS A 170 -4.17 -25.01 12.25
N GLU A 171 -4.51 -24.66 11.00
CA GLU A 171 -5.65 -23.79 10.73
C GLU A 171 -6.96 -24.40 11.25
N LYS A 172 -7.86 -23.54 11.76
CA LYS A 172 -9.14 -23.96 12.33
C LYS A 172 -10.21 -22.95 11.99
N GLU A 173 -11.42 -23.45 11.73
CA GLU A 173 -12.59 -22.58 11.54
C GLU A 173 -12.76 -21.61 12.73
N PRO A 174 -13.06 -20.31 12.47
CA PRO A 174 -13.35 -19.74 11.15
C PRO A 174 -12.14 -19.21 10.37
N LEU A 175 -10.93 -19.28 10.95
CA LEU A 175 -9.68 -18.78 10.39
C LEU A 175 -8.98 -19.86 9.57
N VAL A 176 -9.47 -20.06 8.35
CA VAL A 176 -8.92 -21.03 7.38
C VAL A 176 -8.58 -20.33 6.07
N LEU A 177 -7.54 -20.81 5.36
CA LEU A 177 -7.00 -20.17 4.16
C LEU A 177 -8.05 -19.99 3.06
N THR A 178 -9.04 -20.88 2.99
CA THR A 178 -10.15 -20.75 2.01
C THR A 178 -11.02 -19.50 2.24
N LYS A 179 -11.04 -18.95 3.46
CA LYS A 179 -11.87 -17.82 3.87
C LYS A 179 -11.07 -16.55 4.20
N CYS A 180 -9.81 -16.71 4.58
CA CYS A 180 -8.94 -15.63 5.08
C CYS A 180 -7.61 -15.58 4.33
N LEU A 181 -6.94 -14.43 4.37
CA LEU A 181 -5.54 -14.31 4.00
C LEU A 181 -4.62 -14.87 5.09
N SER A 182 -3.57 -15.60 4.72
CA SER A 182 -2.45 -15.92 5.63
C SER A 182 -1.55 -14.68 5.84
N TYR A 183 -0.72 -14.63 6.89
CA TYR A 183 0.21 -13.50 7.07
C TYR A 183 1.17 -13.29 5.90
N ASP A 184 1.57 -14.35 5.22
CA ASP A 184 2.43 -14.22 4.03
C ASP A 184 1.67 -13.54 2.87
N GLU A 185 0.37 -13.76 2.75
CA GLU A 185 -0.50 -13.05 1.81
C GLU A 185 -0.79 -11.62 2.24
N ILE A 186 -1.01 -11.37 3.53
CA ILE A 186 -1.25 -10.02 4.09
C ILE A 186 -0.06 -9.11 3.73
N LYS A 187 1.17 -9.61 3.83
CA LYS A 187 2.38 -8.86 3.50
C LYS A 187 2.42 -8.41 2.05
N LEU A 188 2.02 -9.29 1.12
CA LEU A 188 1.91 -8.95 -0.29
C LEU A 188 0.73 -8.01 -0.56
N SER A 189 -0.39 -8.21 0.13
CA SER A 189 -1.58 -7.35 0.05
C SER A 189 -1.29 -5.91 0.51
N ALA A 190 -0.43 -5.74 1.52
CA ALA A 190 0.02 -4.42 2.00
C ALA A 190 0.87 -3.64 0.99
N MET A 191 1.41 -4.28 -0.05
CA MET A 191 2.18 -3.60 -1.10
C MET A 191 1.32 -3.14 -2.28
N MET A 192 0.01 -3.44 -2.25
CA MET A 192 -0.96 -3.03 -3.26
C MET A 192 -1.69 -1.75 -2.85
N ALA A 193 -1.99 -0.89 -3.83
CA ALA A 193 -2.84 0.27 -3.67
C ALA A 193 -4.21 0.07 -4.34
N MET A 194 -5.21 0.83 -3.90
CA MET A 194 -6.52 0.92 -4.57
C MET A 194 -6.82 2.37 -4.92
N SER A 195 -7.16 2.64 -6.18
CA SER A 195 -7.41 4.02 -6.65
C SER A 195 -8.74 4.13 -7.36
N SER A 196 -9.47 5.22 -7.14
CA SER A 196 -10.65 5.59 -7.93
C SER A 196 -10.92 7.11 -7.89
N HIS A 197 -11.71 7.60 -8.83
CA HIS A 197 -12.46 8.83 -8.61
C HIS A 197 -13.50 8.64 -7.51
N THR A 198 -13.84 9.73 -6.82
CA THR A 198 -14.87 9.77 -5.79
C THR A 198 -15.43 11.18 -5.66
N GLU A 199 -16.65 11.28 -5.15
CA GLU A 199 -17.17 12.51 -4.56
C GLU A 199 -16.62 12.68 -3.14
N PHE A 200 -16.37 13.93 -2.74
CA PHE A 200 -16.03 14.32 -1.37
C PHE A 200 -17.23 15.02 -0.74
N ILE A 201 -17.74 14.48 0.37
CA ILE A 201 -18.91 15.07 1.04
C ILE A 201 -18.55 16.09 2.12
N ASN A 202 -17.30 16.10 2.57
CA ASN A 202 -16.74 16.99 3.58
C ASN A 202 -15.21 17.10 3.39
N ASP A 203 -14.52 17.82 4.29
CA ASP A 203 -13.09 18.12 4.20
C ASP A 203 -12.15 16.90 4.38
N GLY A 204 -12.68 15.76 4.83
CA GLY A 204 -11.91 14.54 5.06
C GLY A 204 -11.19 14.50 6.41
N SER A 205 -11.49 15.41 7.34
CA SER A 205 -10.88 15.43 8.66
C SER A 205 -11.13 14.15 9.46
N ARG A 206 -10.24 13.81 10.40
CA ARG A 206 -10.40 12.60 11.24
C ARG A 206 -11.73 12.59 12.01
N GLU A 207 -12.23 13.77 12.36
CA GLU A 207 -13.47 13.94 13.12
C GLU A 207 -14.71 14.15 12.21
N ASN A 208 -14.59 13.92 10.90
CA ASN A 208 -15.67 14.27 9.96
C ASN A 208 -16.96 13.48 10.18
N ARG A 209 -16.88 12.23 10.68
CA ARG A 209 -18.01 11.37 11.06
C ARG A 209 -19.10 11.20 9.98
N GLY A 210 -18.77 11.46 8.73
CA GLY A 210 -19.69 11.43 7.60
C GLY A 210 -20.72 12.55 7.59
N VAL A 211 -20.46 13.62 8.33
CA VAL A 211 -21.25 14.85 8.27
C VAL A 211 -20.98 15.52 6.94
N VAL A 212 -22.05 15.83 6.21
CA VAL A 212 -21.99 16.53 4.93
C VAL A 212 -21.64 17.99 5.17
N SER A 213 -20.68 18.54 4.43
CA SER A 213 -20.38 19.97 4.50
C SER A 213 -21.57 20.79 4.01
N THR A 214 -21.93 21.80 4.78
CA THR A 214 -22.95 22.80 4.43
C THR A 214 -22.38 23.93 3.58
N ASP A 215 -21.06 24.06 3.52
CA ASP A 215 -20.35 25.09 2.76
C ASP A 215 -19.73 24.48 1.49
N PRO A 216 -20.33 24.67 0.31
CA PRO A 216 -19.81 24.13 -0.96
C PRO A 216 -18.49 24.77 -1.40
N ASP A 217 -18.09 25.88 -0.76
CA ASP A 217 -16.80 26.49 -1.00
C ASP A 217 -15.70 25.89 -0.12
N SER A 218 -16.01 25.30 1.03
CA SER A 218 -14.99 24.68 1.89
C SER A 218 -14.34 23.41 1.31
N VAL A 219 -15.04 22.68 0.45
CA VAL A 219 -14.68 21.31 0.01
C VAL A 219 -14.57 21.23 -1.51
N GLN A 220 -13.54 20.55 -1.99
CA GLN A 220 -13.44 20.16 -3.39
C GLN A 220 -14.56 19.14 -3.68
N PRO A 221 -15.40 19.30 -4.72
CA PRO A 221 -16.54 18.40 -4.92
C PRO A 221 -16.10 16.95 -5.27
N ARG A 222 -15.03 16.81 -6.05
CA ARG A 222 -14.53 15.52 -6.52
C ARG A 222 -13.02 15.50 -6.68
N GLY A 223 -12.46 14.30 -6.64
CA GLY A 223 -11.04 14.08 -6.88
C GLY A 223 -10.73 12.62 -7.15
N VAL A 224 -9.47 12.26 -6.94
CA VAL A 224 -9.00 10.87 -6.90
C VAL A 224 -8.61 10.54 -5.47
N ILE A 225 -8.99 9.36 -4.99
CA ILE A 225 -8.55 8.84 -3.69
C ILE A 225 -7.75 7.55 -3.89
N ILE A 226 -6.60 7.47 -3.24
CA ILE A 226 -5.69 6.32 -3.30
C ILE A 226 -5.52 5.75 -1.88
N GLY A 227 -5.97 4.51 -1.68
CA GLY A 227 -5.71 3.74 -0.47
C GLY A 227 -4.34 3.10 -0.54
N VAL A 228 -3.47 3.41 0.42
CA VAL A 228 -2.10 2.92 0.49
C VAL A 228 -1.79 2.39 1.89
N VAL A 229 -1.02 1.30 1.96
CA VAL A 229 -0.70 0.64 3.23
C VAL A 229 0.78 0.86 3.55
N GLY A 230 1.05 1.34 4.76
CA GLY A 230 2.42 1.50 5.27
C GLY A 230 2.92 0.25 6.01
N THR A 231 4.17 0.30 6.47
CA THR A 231 4.77 -0.79 7.24
C THR A 231 4.09 -0.98 8.59
N ARG A 232 3.79 -2.23 8.97
CA ARG A 232 3.21 -2.56 10.28
C ARG A 232 4.21 -3.32 11.15
N PHE A 233 4.53 -2.76 12.33
CA PHE A 233 5.48 -3.38 13.29
C PHE A 233 4.85 -3.84 14.60
N GLU A 234 3.54 -3.67 14.79
CA GLU A 234 2.83 -4.02 16.04
C GLU A 234 2.74 -5.53 16.32
N ARG A 235 2.98 -6.38 15.31
CA ARG A 235 2.94 -7.84 15.42
C ARG A 235 4.33 -8.44 15.21
N PRO A 236 5.05 -8.81 16.29
CA PRO A 236 6.39 -9.38 16.19
C PRO A 236 6.43 -10.62 15.30
N ARG A 237 7.46 -10.70 14.45
CA ARG A 237 7.75 -11.83 13.54
C ARG A 237 6.82 -12.02 12.34
N PHE A 238 5.93 -11.07 12.07
CA PHE A 238 5.05 -11.11 10.89
C PHE A 238 5.19 -9.84 10.06
N MET A 239 4.76 -9.90 8.80
CA MET A 239 4.73 -8.72 7.92
C MET A 239 6.12 -8.11 7.70
N GLU A 240 6.20 -6.77 7.63
CA GLU A 240 7.47 -6.06 7.47
C GLU A 240 8.43 -6.24 8.66
N TYR A 241 7.96 -6.68 9.83
CA TYR A 241 8.83 -7.03 10.96
C TYR A 241 9.89 -8.06 10.53
N GLN A 242 9.54 -9.00 9.65
CA GLN A 242 10.43 -10.07 9.21
C GLN A 242 11.63 -9.58 8.39
N ASP A 243 11.52 -8.43 7.72
CA ASP A 243 12.52 -7.95 6.75
C ASP A 243 13.26 -6.69 7.22
N ILE A 244 12.66 -5.95 8.16
CA ILE A 244 13.13 -4.63 8.60
C ILE A 244 13.62 -4.68 10.05
N LEU A 245 12.95 -5.45 10.92
CA LEU A 245 13.36 -5.56 12.30
C LEU A 245 14.28 -6.76 12.51
N ILE A 246 15.38 -6.49 13.21
CA ILE A 246 16.42 -7.47 13.49
C ILE A 246 16.48 -7.66 15.00
N THR A 247 16.14 -8.87 15.47
CA THR A 247 16.09 -9.20 16.90
C THR A 247 16.76 -10.54 17.18
N PRO A 248 17.25 -10.79 18.41
CA PRO A 248 17.93 -12.05 18.74
C PRO A 248 17.01 -13.27 18.63
N LEU A 249 15.70 -13.10 18.85
CA LEU A 249 14.73 -14.21 18.79
C LEU A 249 14.26 -14.53 17.36
N GLN A 250 14.31 -13.54 16.45
CA GLN A 250 13.91 -13.72 15.06
C GLN A 250 15.10 -14.08 14.18
N ASN A 251 16.19 -13.30 14.23
CA ASN A 251 17.27 -13.32 13.24
C ASN A 251 18.32 -14.38 13.58
N THR A 252 17.90 -15.64 13.55
CA THR A 252 18.72 -16.82 13.80
C THR A 252 18.74 -17.73 12.57
N ALA A 253 19.73 -18.64 12.51
CA ALA A 253 19.85 -19.59 11.41
C ALA A 253 18.66 -20.55 11.33
N GLU A 254 18.11 -20.94 12.48
CA GLU A 254 16.95 -21.83 12.61
C GLU A 254 15.69 -21.21 11.98
N ASN A 255 15.54 -19.89 12.09
CA ASN A 255 14.44 -19.14 11.49
C ASN A 255 14.71 -18.73 10.03
N GLY A 256 15.77 -19.27 9.41
CA GLY A 256 16.11 -19.05 7.99
C GLY A 256 16.85 -17.75 7.69
N TYR A 257 17.40 -17.06 8.70
CA TYR A 257 18.23 -15.87 8.51
C TYR A 257 19.71 -16.24 8.37
N GLY A 258 20.49 -15.36 7.73
CA GLY A 258 21.93 -15.57 7.55
C GLY A 258 22.32 -16.41 6.31
N PRO A 259 23.62 -16.72 6.20
CA PRO A 259 24.15 -17.52 5.10
C PRO A 259 23.59 -18.95 5.10
N GLN A 260 23.69 -19.65 3.97
CA GLN A 260 23.30 -21.07 3.88
C GLN A 260 24.18 -21.90 4.84
N THR A 261 23.53 -22.73 5.66
CA THR A 261 24.19 -23.69 6.54
C THR A 261 23.67 -25.10 6.27
N ALA A 262 24.48 -26.12 6.59
CA ALA A 262 24.04 -27.51 6.50
C ALA A 262 22.84 -27.75 7.44
N GLY A 263 21.70 -28.17 6.88
CA GLY A 263 20.46 -28.40 7.65
C GLY A 263 19.44 -27.27 7.62
N SER A 264 19.68 -26.18 6.89
CA SER A 264 18.68 -25.12 6.68
C SER A 264 17.43 -25.68 5.99
N SER A 265 16.24 -25.44 6.55
CA SER A 265 14.97 -25.79 5.89
C SER A 265 14.76 -24.91 4.67
N GLU A 266 14.64 -25.52 3.48
CA GLU A 266 14.35 -24.80 2.24
C GLU A 266 13.00 -24.08 2.29
N GLU A 267 12.02 -24.61 3.02
CA GLU A 267 10.72 -23.97 3.23
C GLU A 267 10.85 -22.60 3.90
N ILE A 268 11.52 -22.54 5.05
CA ILE A 268 11.64 -21.34 5.86
C ILE A 268 12.69 -20.40 5.26
N ARG A 269 13.89 -20.94 4.96
CA ARG A 269 15.00 -20.14 4.43
C ARG A 269 14.71 -19.62 3.02
N GLY A 270 14.10 -20.44 2.16
CA GLY A 270 13.79 -20.03 0.79
C GLY A 270 12.87 -18.82 0.76
N LEU A 271 11.87 -18.76 1.64
CA LEU A 271 10.99 -17.59 1.75
C LEU A 271 11.73 -16.35 2.28
N ARG A 272 12.63 -16.50 3.26
CA ARG A 272 13.46 -15.38 3.77
C ARG A 272 14.42 -14.84 2.72
N VAL A 273 15.07 -15.72 1.97
CA VAL A 273 15.97 -15.35 0.88
C VAL A 273 15.22 -14.68 -0.27
N LEU A 274 14.01 -15.15 -0.57
CA LEU A 274 13.16 -14.53 -1.58
C LEU A 274 12.88 -13.06 -1.24
N TRP A 275 12.54 -12.76 0.02
CA TRP A 275 12.34 -11.40 0.50
C TRP A 275 13.65 -10.61 0.56
N ALA A 276 14.75 -11.20 1.04
CA ALA A 276 16.05 -10.55 1.04
C ALA A 276 16.46 -10.10 -0.37
N LYS A 277 16.32 -10.98 -1.37
CA LYS A 277 16.61 -10.67 -2.77
C LYS A 277 15.72 -9.58 -3.32
N PHE A 278 14.45 -9.52 -2.92
CA PHE A 278 13.59 -8.41 -3.27
C PHE A 278 14.17 -7.07 -2.77
N TYR A 279 14.68 -7.03 -1.55
CA TYR A 279 15.39 -5.87 -1.02
C TYR A 279 16.83 -5.70 -1.55
N GLY A 280 17.29 -6.52 -2.49
CA GLY A 280 18.63 -6.44 -3.07
C GLY A 280 19.73 -7.03 -2.18
N GLU A 281 19.39 -7.97 -1.30
CA GLU A 281 20.32 -8.69 -0.44
C GLU A 281 20.35 -10.18 -0.78
N GLU A 282 21.48 -10.85 -0.54
CA GLU A 282 21.55 -12.31 -0.69
C GLU A 282 20.74 -13.05 0.39
N TYR A 283 20.73 -12.51 1.61
CA TYR A 283 20.01 -13.01 2.76
C TYR A 283 19.84 -11.88 3.79
N HIS A 284 18.80 -11.95 4.62
CA HIS A 284 18.67 -11.06 5.78
C HIS A 284 19.64 -11.49 6.89
N PRO A 285 20.35 -10.55 7.54
CA PRO A 285 21.47 -10.87 8.42
C PRO A 285 21.03 -11.56 9.72
N LEU A 286 21.97 -12.30 10.32
CA LEU A 286 21.87 -12.76 11.69
C LEU A 286 21.98 -11.58 12.67
N TYR A 287 21.38 -11.71 13.86
CA TYR A 287 21.46 -10.66 14.87
C TYR A 287 22.90 -10.29 15.23
N GLU A 288 23.77 -11.28 15.46
CA GLU A 288 25.19 -11.07 15.78
C GLU A 288 25.99 -10.44 14.65
N GLU A 289 25.62 -10.71 13.40
CA GLU A 289 26.23 -10.08 12.23
C GLU A 289 25.89 -8.58 12.20
N THR A 290 24.63 -8.25 12.46
CA THR A 290 24.16 -6.86 12.54
C THR A 290 24.82 -6.10 13.69
N LEU A 291 25.04 -6.72 14.85
CA LEU A 291 25.76 -6.07 15.96
C LEU A 291 27.19 -5.67 15.60
N LYS A 292 27.87 -6.44 14.72
CA LYS A 292 29.19 -6.06 14.19
C LYS A 292 29.07 -4.87 13.24
N ARG A 293 28.06 -4.89 12.36
CA ARG A 293 27.79 -3.80 11.39
C ARG A 293 27.48 -2.48 12.09
N ILE A 294 26.71 -2.49 13.18
CA ILE A 294 26.36 -1.29 13.96
C ILE A 294 27.60 -0.60 14.54
N LYS A 295 28.62 -1.38 14.95
CA LYS A 295 29.87 -0.84 15.51
C LYS A 295 30.76 -0.19 14.47
N SER A 296 30.47 -0.36 13.18
CA SER A 296 31.20 0.31 12.10
C SER A 296 30.97 1.81 12.14
N LYS A 297 32.04 2.59 11.94
CA LYS A 297 31.99 4.07 11.83
C LYS A 297 31.25 4.53 10.57
N GLU A 298 31.06 3.64 9.60
CA GLU A 298 30.40 3.91 8.33
C GLU A 298 28.91 3.50 8.35
N ASN A 299 28.40 2.99 9.47
CA ASN A 299 27.01 2.55 9.55
C ASN A 299 26.04 3.73 9.37
N ARG A 300 25.24 3.65 8.30
CA ARG A 300 24.11 4.55 8.00
C ARG A 300 22.77 3.81 7.94
N ARG A 301 22.78 2.50 8.10
CA ARG A 301 21.65 1.61 7.78
C ARG A 301 20.95 1.09 9.02
N TYR A 302 21.72 0.66 10.03
CA TYR A 302 21.19 -0.03 11.19
C TYR A 302 21.06 0.93 12.37
N LEU A 303 19.83 1.15 12.82
CA LEU A 303 19.51 1.96 13.99
C LEU A 303 19.18 1.05 15.17
N SER A 304 20.00 1.09 16.22
CA SER A 304 19.67 0.40 17.48
C SER A 304 18.51 1.07 18.18
N LEU A 305 17.49 0.29 18.51
CA LEU A 305 16.34 0.68 19.31
C LEU A 305 16.42 0.04 20.70
N ILE A 306 15.42 0.29 21.53
CA ILE A 306 15.27 -0.35 22.84
C ILE A 306 15.06 -1.87 22.72
N SER A 307 15.24 -2.60 23.82
CA SER A 307 14.90 -4.02 23.92
C SER A 307 15.58 -4.92 22.89
N GLN A 308 16.88 -4.71 22.64
CA GLN A 308 17.69 -5.54 21.73
C GLN A 308 17.11 -5.63 20.30
N THR A 309 16.44 -4.56 19.86
CA THR A 309 15.86 -4.46 18.53
C THR A 309 16.71 -3.54 17.68
N VAL A 310 16.96 -3.92 16.43
CA VAL A 310 17.63 -3.08 15.44
C VAL A 310 16.67 -2.83 14.28
N PHE A 311 16.59 -1.57 13.85
CA PHE A 311 15.78 -1.12 12.73
C PHE A 311 16.65 -0.93 11.49
N ASP A 312 16.32 -1.63 10.41
CA ASP A 312 16.95 -1.49 9.11
C ASP A 312 16.31 -0.35 8.31
N ILE A 313 16.95 0.83 8.36
CA ILE A 313 16.46 2.05 7.71
C ILE A 313 16.35 1.85 6.20
N GLU A 314 17.30 1.15 5.59
CA GLU A 314 17.37 0.97 4.15
C GLU A 314 16.20 0.13 3.64
N ASN A 315 15.91 -1.01 4.28
CA ASN A 315 14.78 -1.86 3.89
C ASN A 315 13.43 -1.19 4.16
N TYR A 316 13.31 -0.42 5.23
CA TYR A 316 12.13 0.44 5.46
C TYR A 316 11.91 1.44 4.33
N MET A 317 12.96 2.14 3.93
CA MET A 317 12.87 3.11 2.84
C MET A 317 12.57 2.42 1.50
N LYS A 318 13.20 1.28 1.17
CA LYS A 318 12.87 0.49 -0.03
C LYS A 318 11.39 0.09 -0.06
N ARG A 319 10.87 -0.43 1.06
CA ARG A 319 9.45 -0.81 1.19
C ARG A 319 8.51 0.39 1.00
N THR A 320 8.87 1.55 1.55
CA THR A 320 8.10 2.80 1.44
C THR A 320 8.15 3.36 0.01
N LEU A 321 9.32 3.30 -0.62
CA LEU A 321 9.59 3.85 -1.95
C LEU A 321 8.68 3.26 -3.02
N LEU A 322 8.37 1.95 -2.98
CA LEU A 322 7.41 1.32 -3.90
C LEU A 322 6.03 2.01 -3.86
N THR A 323 5.54 2.29 -2.65
CA THR A 323 4.24 2.93 -2.45
C THR A 323 4.27 4.37 -2.91
N VAL A 324 5.36 5.09 -2.64
CA VAL A 324 5.58 6.46 -3.13
C VAL A 324 5.58 6.51 -4.66
N GLU A 325 6.28 5.58 -5.30
CA GLU A 325 6.35 5.48 -6.75
C GLU A 325 4.98 5.20 -7.38
N ILE A 326 4.17 4.32 -6.79
CA ILE A 326 2.76 4.12 -7.19
C ILE A 326 1.96 5.42 -7.07
N ILE A 327 2.03 6.12 -5.94
CA ILE A 327 1.26 7.35 -5.70
C ILE A 327 1.58 8.41 -6.77
N LEU A 328 2.88 8.62 -7.03
CA LEU A 328 3.34 9.64 -7.97
C LEU A 328 2.90 9.33 -9.41
N LEU A 329 3.05 8.08 -9.85
CA LEU A 329 2.62 7.68 -11.19
C LEU A 329 1.10 7.71 -11.35
N GLU A 330 0.35 7.25 -10.36
CA GLU A 330 -1.11 7.28 -10.40
C GLU A 330 -1.64 8.71 -10.46
N ALA A 331 -1.11 9.62 -9.64
CA ALA A 331 -1.47 11.03 -9.69
C ALA A 331 -1.16 11.65 -11.06
N ASN A 332 0.03 11.36 -11.61
CA ASN A 332 0.46 11.82 -12.92
C ASN A 332 -0.49 11.32 -14.03
N THR A 333 -0.76 10.00 -14.09
CA THR A 333 -1.61 9.41 -15.13
C THR A 333 -3.06 9.87 -15.02
N ARG A 334 -3.60 10.07 -13.81
CA ARG A 334 -4.96 10.59 -13.62
C ARG A 334 -5.10 12.03 -14.13
N ALA A 335 -4.11 12.88 -13.84
CA ALA A 335 -4.11 14.26 -14.29
C ALA A 335 -3.88 14.37 -15.81
N GLU A 336 -2.97 13.57 -16.36
CA GLU A 336 -2.74 13.45 -17.82
C GLU A 336 -4.02 13.11 -18.56
N LYS A 337 -4.77 12.09 -18.11
CA LYS A 337 -6.05 11.67 -18.71
C LYS A 337 -7.14 12.76 -18.66
N GLN A 338 -6.99 13.75 -17.78
CA GLN A 338 -7.89 14.90 -17.66
C GLN A 338 -7.32 16.18 -18.30
N ASN A 339 -6.15 16.10 -18.94
CA ASN A 339 -5.46 17.24 -19.54
C ASN A 339 -5.28 18.42 -18.54
N THR A 340 -4.92 18.10 -17.30
CA THR A 340 -4.62 19.07 -16.23
C THR A 340 -3.41 18.60 -15.41
N THR A 341 -3.00 19.34 -14.38
CA THR A 341 -1.99 18.90 -13.41
C THR A 341 -2.63 18.46 -12.09
N ALA A 342 -1.95 17.58 -11.35
CA ALA A 342 -2.35 17.10 -10.04
C ALA A 342 -1.82 18.01 -8.93
N PHE A 343 -2.69 18.27 -7.95
CA PHE A 343 -2.32 18.66 -6.60
C PHE A 343 -2.43 17.42 -5.72
N LEU A 344 -1.28 16.82 -5.37
CA LEU A 344 -1.22 15.59 -4.61
C LEU A 344 -1.15 15.90 -3.11
N HIS A 345 -2.16 15.47 -2.35
CA HIS A 345 -2.19 15.53 -0.90
C HIS A 345 -1.75 14.19 -0.30
N VAL A 346 -0.68 14.22 0.49
CA VAL A 346 -0.06 13.05 1.12
C VAL A 346 -0.16 13.18 2.63
N VAL A 347 -0.71 12.14 3.25
CA VAL A 347 -0.61 11.90 4.70
C VAL A 347 0.39 10.76 4.97
N GLY A 348 0.94 10.72 6.18
CA GLY A 348 1.83 9.63 6.60
C GLY A 348 1.11 8.28 6.65
N PHE A 349 1.51 7.34 5.80
CA PHE A 349 1.06 5.94 5.83
C PHE A 349 2.08 5.07 6.57
N GLY A 350 1.64 4.31 7.57
CA GLY A 350 2.53 3.55 8.48
C GLY A 350 3.30 4.42 9.51
N LEU A 351 3.04 5.73 9.54
CA LEU A 351 3.63 6.67 10.52
C LEU A 351 2.74 6.94 11.74
N GLY A 352 1.60 6.26 11.83
CA GLY A 352 0.67 6.35 12.96
C GLY A 352 1.07 5.43 14.11
N VAL A 353 0.12 4.66 14.65
CA VAL A 353 0.38 3.69 15.73
C VAL A 353 1.37 2.58 15.33
N TRP A 354 1.61 2.40 14.03
CA TRP A 354 2.58 1.42 13.51
C TRP A 354 4.04 1.88 13.53
N ARG A 355 4.32 3.16 13.82
CA ARG A 355 5.70 3.65 13.89
C ARG A 355 6.41 3.15 15.15
N LEU A 356 7.70 2.90 15.01
CA LEU A 356 8.64 2.57 16.07
C LEU A 356 9.33 3.81 16.64
N THR A 357 9.64 4.80 15.79
CA THR A 357 10.36 6.00 16.21
C THR A 357 9.92 7.24 15.43
N GLN A 358 10.21 8.44 15.96
CA GLN A 358 9.84 9.71 15.31
C GLN A 358 10.65 9.98 14.04
N GLU A 359 11.89 9.50 13.99
CA GLU A 359 12.82 9.66 12.86
C GLU A 359 12.33 8.97 11.58
N GLN A 360 11.37 8.03 11.66
CA GLN A 360 10.77 7.40 10.48
C GLN A 360 10.16 8.42 9.51
N GLU A 361 9.74 9.57 10.01
CA GLU A 361 9.22 10.65 9.17
C GLU A 361 10.30 11.21 8.22
N VAL A 362 11.55 11.31 8.69
CA VAL A 362 12.70 11.75 7.89
C VAL A 362 12.97 10.74 6.77
N TYR A 363 13.00 9.45 7.10
CA TYR A 363 13.21 8.38 6.13
C TYR A 363 12.07 8.29 5.10
N PHE A 364 10.82 8.52 5.55
CA PHE A 364 9.65 8.58 4.68
C PHE A 364 9.77 9.72 3.66
N LEU A 365 10.06 10.95 4.10
CA LEU A 365 10.19 12.09 3.19
C LEU A 365 11.41 11.96 2.26
N LYS A 366 12.49 11.32 2.74
CA LYS A 366 13.64 10.97 1.88
C LYS A 366 13.23 10.05 0.72
N THR A 367 12.26 9.14 0.92
CA THR A 367 11.80 8.28 -0.18
C THR A 367 11.06 9.06 -1.27
N PHE A 368 10.28 10.09 -0.88
CA PHE A 368 9.72 11.05 -1.84
C PHE A 368 10.80 11.83 -2.56
N GLU A 369 11.82 12.31 -1.85
CA GLU A 369 12.95 13.01 -2.49
C GLU A 369 13.61 12.12 -3.57
N ILE A 370 13.94 10.87 -3.22
CA ILE A 370 14.56 9.90 -4.14
C ILE A 370 13.66 9.67 -5.36
N ALA A 371 12.39 9.37 -5.14
CA ALA A 371 11.41 9.11 -6.21
C ALA A 371 11.26 10.30 -7.16
N LEU A 372 11.11 11.51 -6.60
CA LEU A 372 10.95 12.75 -7.34
C LEU A 372 12.18 13.08 -8.18
N ARG A 373 13.39 12.95 -7.61
CA ARG A 373 14.64 13.17 -8.37
C ARG A 373 14.79 12.16 -9.51
N LYS A 374 14.50 10.87 -9.27
CA LYS A 374 14.60 9.82 -10.29
C LYS A 374 13.58 9.98 -11.42
N MET A 375 12.35 10.37 -11.08
CA MET A 375 11.23 10.43 -12.02
C MET A 375 10.91 11.83 -12.54
N ASN A 376 11.68 12.88 -12.22
CA ASN A 376 11.33 14.27 -12.54
C ASN A 376 10.88 14.48 -14.00
N LYS A 377 11.59 13.90 -14.98
CA LYS A 377 11.25 14.02 -16.40
C LYS A 377 9.96 13.30 -16.83
N LYS A 378 9.50 12.35 -16.01
CA LYS A 378 8.31 11.51 -16.23
C LYS A 378 7.07 12.08 -15.54
N LEU A 379 7.25 12.77 -14.42
CA LEU A 379 6.17 13.39 -13.64
C LEU A 379 5.77 14.77 -14.21
N ARG A 380 5.28 14.78 -15.45
CA ARG A 380 4.92 16.03 -16.17
C ARG A 380 3.60 16.65 -15.71
N TYR A 381 2.74 15.84 -15.11
CA TYR A 381 1.39 16.22 -14.72
C TYR A 381 1.20 16.28 -13.21
N VAL A 382 2.25 16.13 -12.41
CA VAL A 382 2.21 16.44 -10.97
C VAL A 382 2.84 17.81 -10.79
N SER A 383 2.09 18.81 -10.35
CA SER A 383 2.63 20.17 -10.17
C SER A 383 2.90 20.52 -8.71
N ASP A 384 2.14 19.92 -7.79
CA ASP A 384 2.22 20.24 -6.36
C ASP A 384 2.09 18.98 -5.51
N ILE A 385 2.87 18.93 -4.43
CA ILE A 385 2.74 17.91 -3.39
C ILE A 385 2.58 18.61 -2.04
N MET A 386 1.48 18.32 -1.36
CA MET A 386 1.19 18.72 0.00
C MET A 386 1.49 17.57 0.96
N PHE A 387 2.55 17.71 1.76
CA PHE A 387 2.81 16.84 2.90
C PHE A 387 2.04 17.36 4.11
N ALA A 388 0.91 16.73 4.42
CA ALA A 388 0.02 17.14 5.49
C ALA A 388 0.27 16.39 6.80
N TYR A 389 0.23 17.10 7.93
CA TYR A 389 0.45 16.55 9.29
C TYR A 389 1.86 16.01 9.56
N PHE A 390 2.85 16.45 8.77
CA PHE A 390 4.27 16.18 9.01
C PHE A 390 4.85 17.22 9.97
N GLN A 391 5.66 16.76 10.95
CA GLN A 391 6.46 17.63 11.82
C GLN A 391 7.71 18.14 11.09
N GLN A 392 8.28 17.30 10.23
CA GLN A 392 9.34 17.67 9.30
C GLN A 392 8.83 18.72 8.33
N ARG A 393 9.73 19.63 7.95
CA ARG A 393 9.39 20.80 7.11
C ARG A 393 10.16 20.84 5.79
N LYS A 394 10.81 19.74 5.44
CA LYS A 394 11.61 19.61 4.23
C LYS A 394 11.48 18.21 3.63
N CYS A 395 11.45 18.15 2.31
CA CYS A 395 11.59 16.94 1.51
C CYS A 395 12.89 17.07 0.70
N GLY A 396 13.97 16.46 1.18
CA GLY A 396 15.33 16.79 0.72
C GLY A 396 15.69 18.22 1.08
N ASP A 397 16.13 19.00 0.08
CA ASP A 397 16.49 20.41 0.27
C ASP A 397 15.30 21.37 0.19
N ALA A 398 14.15 20.90 -0.32
CA ALA A 398 12.97 21.73 -0.57
C ALA A 398 12.09 21.84 0.68
N GLY A 399 11.87 23.08 1.14
CA GLY A 399 10.91 23.42 2.20
C GLY A 399 9.52 23.80 1.67
N ASN A 400 8.68 24.31 2.56
CA ASN A 400 7.34 24.76 2.20
C ASN A 400 7.37 25.96 1.23
N GLY A 401 6.81 25.77 0.04
CA GLY A 401 6.75 26.73 -1.04
C GLY A 401 7.89 26.61 -2.05
N ASP A 402 8.93 25.84 -1.75
CA ASP A 402 10.09 25.59 -2.61
C ASP A 402 9.76 24.56 -3.69
N TYR A 403 10.67 24.40 -4.64
CA TYR A 403 10.58 23.41 -5.71
C TYR A 403 11.61 22.29 -5.50
N LEU A 404 11.17 21.06 -5.77
CA LEU A 404 12.06 19.92 -5.96
C LEU A 404 11.92 19.45 -7.42
N GLY A 405 12.90 19.81 -8.25
CA GLY A 405 12.72 19.74 -9.70
C GLY A 405 11.69 20.76 -10.15
N ASP A 406 10.68 20.31 -10.89
CA ASP A 406 9.59 21.17 -11.40
C ASP A 406 8.33 21.15 -10.51
N ILE A 407 8.39 20.43 -9.38
CA ILE A 407 7.25 20.17 -8.49
C ILE A 407 7.34 21.05 -7.26
N ARG A 408 6.26 21.76 -6.96
CA ARG A 408 6.16 22.62 -5.78
C ARG A 408 5.82 21.80 -4.53
N ILE A 409 6.62 21.97 -3.48
CA ILE A 409 6.47 21.25 -2.22
C ILE A 409 5.77 22.14 -1.19
N HIS A 410 4.79 21.57 -0.48
CA HIS A 410 4.06 22.26 0.59
C HIS A 410 4.06 21.41 1.86
N PHE A 411 4.09 22.08 3.01
CA PHE A 411 3.91 21.49 4.33
C PHE A 411 2.88 22.30 5.09
N ALA A 412 1.81 21.66 5.54
CA ALA A 412 0.77 22.31 6.33
C ALA A 412 -0.05 21.32 7.17
N LEU A 413 -0.78 21.84 8.15
CA LEU A 413 -1.95 21.16 8.68
C LEU A 413 -3.11 21.51 7.73
N ARG A 414 -3.46 20.58 6.85
CA ARG A 414 -4.49 20.78 5.84
C ARG A 414 -5.28 19.49 5.67
N GLU A 415 -6.60 19.60 5.73
CA GLU A 415 -7.49 18.47 5.50
C GLU A 415 -7.43 17.99 4.04
N PRO A 416 -7.61 16.70 3.76
CA PRO A 416 -7.37 16.14 2.42
C PRO A 416 -8.24 16.78 1.34
N HIS A 417 -9.54 16.97 1.60
CA HIS A 417 -10.53 17.36 0.60
C HIS A 417 -10.82 18.86 0.57
N SER A 418 -10.07 19.69 1.31
CA SER A 418 -10.27 21.15 1.27
C SER A 418 -10.20 21.66 -0.17
N LYS A 419 -11.02 22.65 -0.51
CA LYS A 419 -11.05 23.22 -1.86
C LYS A 419 -9.72 23.88 -2.24
N LEU A 420 -9.35 23.80 -3.51
CA LEU A 420 -8.19 24.49 -4.07
C LEU A 420 -8.59 25.92 -4.49
N PHE A 421 -8.49 26.87 -3.56
CA PHE A 421 -8.99 28.24 -3.76
C PHE A 421 -8.05 29.17 -4.53
N ARG A 422 -6.75 28.88 -4.56
CA ARG A 422 -5.81 29.74 -5.27
C ARG A 422 -6.12 29.68 -6.75
N ALA A 423 -6.16 30.84 -7.42
CA ALA A 423 -6.42 30.90 -8.85
C ALA A 423 -5.45 30.03 -9.68
N SER A 424 -4.21 29.86 -9.20
CA SER A 424 -3.21 28.97 -9.79
C SER A 424 -3.51 27.47 -9.65
N ASP A 425 -4.40 27.10 -8.73
CA ASP A 425 -4.66 25.71 -8.32
C ASP A 425 -6.08 25.26 -8.66
N ALA A 426 -7.00 26.18 -8.97
CA ALA A 426 -8.43 25.91 -9.15
C ALA A 426 -8.76 24.88 -10.24
N ASN A 427 -7.91 24.74 -11.26
CA ASN A 427 -8.09 23.79 -12.35
C ASN A 427 -7.34 22.46 -12.14
N LYS A 428 -6.58 22.32 -11.04
CA LYS A 428 -5.80 21.12 -10.76
C LYS A 428 -6.70 19.99 -10.29
N LEU A 429 -6.33 18.77 -10.65
CA LEU A 429 -6.95 17.57 -10.10
C LEU A 429 -6.45 17.35 -8.67
N LEU A 430 -7.37 17.40 -7.69
CA LEU A 430 -7.04 17.01 -6.32
C LEU A 430 -6.93 15.47 -6.24
N VAL A 431 -5.73 15.00 -5.89
CA VAL A 431 -5.44 13.58 -5.63
C VAL A 431 -5.09 13.45 -4.16
N VAL A 432 -5.77 12.58 -3.43
CA VAL A 432 -5.56 12.40 -1.99
C VAL A 432 -5.17 10.96 -1.67
N THR A 433 -4.29 10.78 -0.69
CA THR A 433 -3.99 9.46 -0.13
C THR A 433 -4.65 9.28 1.23
N TYR A 434 -4.99 8.04 1.57
CA TYR A 434 -5.31 7.66 2.94
C TYR A 434 -4.52 6.41 3.34
N ALA A 435 -4.17 6.32 4.62
CA ALA A 435 -3.57 5.13 5.18
C ALA A 435 -4.65 4.05 5.29
N TRP A 436 -4.40 2.90 4.65
CA TRP A 436 -5.25 1.71 4.67
C TRP A 436 -4.55 0.54 5.40
N ASP A 437 -5.25 -0.58 5.58
CA ASP A 437 -4.76 -1.82 6.18
C ASP A 437 -4.62 -2.96 5.15
N GLY A 438 -3.59 -3.79 5.33
CA GLY A 438 -3.27 -4.91 4.44
C GLY A 438 -4.28 -6.06 4.48
N ASN A 439 -5.10 -6.18 5.53
CA ASN A 439 -6.05 -7.28 5.73
C ASN A 439 -7.44 -6.83 6.18
N ALA A 440 -7.79 -5.56 5.99
CA ALA A 440 -9.14 -5.06 6.20
C ALA A 440 -9.80 -4.62 4.88
N LEU A 441 -11.13 -4.64 4.86
CA LEU A 441 -11.90 -3.93 3.84
C LEU A 441 -11.60 -2.42 3.91
N PRO A 442 -11.83 -1.66 2.82
CA PRO A 442 -11.75 -0.21 2.84
C PRO A 442 -12.60 0.36 3.97
N GLY A 443 -11.99 1.16 4.85
CA GLY A 443 -12.62 1.73 6.05
C GLY A 443 -12.25 1.07 7.37
N ASN A 444 -11.78 -0.19 7.37
CA ASN A 444 -11.35 -0.93 8.56
C ASN A 444 -12.30 -0.76 9.77
N GLU A 445 -11.91 0.01 10.80
CA GLU A 445 -12.70 0.24 12.02
C GLU A 445 -14.04 0.95 11.77
N PHE A 446 -14.21 1.58 10.60
CA PHE A 446 -15.49 2.05 10.09
C PHE A 446 -16.57 0.98 10.25
N TRP A 447 -16.29 -0.26 9.83
CA TRP A 447 -17.27 -1.35 9.85
C TRP A 447 -17.70 -1.81 11.25
N SER A 448 -17.04 -1.29 12.30
CA SER A 448 -17.40 -1.46 13.71
C SER A 448 -18.08 -0.23 14.31
N GLY A 449 -18.40 0.78 13.50
CA GLY A 449 -19.00 2.04 13.94
C GLY A 449 -18.01 3.04 14.54
N HIS A 450 -16.71 2.77 14.46
CA HIS A 450 -15.68 3.74 14.87
C HIS A 450 -15.43 4.70 13.72
N LEU A 451 -16.03 5.89 13.78
CA LEU A 451 -15.99 6.84 12.65
C LEU A 451 -14.81 7.82 12.70
N THR A 452 -14.02 7.80 13.78
CA THR A 452 -12.95 8.79 14.04
C THR A 452 -11.61 8.18 14.47
N SER A 453 -11.52 6.84 14.52
CA SER A 453 -10.35 6.14 15.07
C SER A 453 -9.12 6.18 14.17
N SER A 454 -9.31 6.22 12.84
CA SER A 454 -8.25 6.01 11.85
C SER A 454 -8.44 6.85 10.59
N GLY A 455 -7.37 6.91 9.77
CA GLY A 455 -7.44 7.49 8.42
C GLY A 455 -8.41 6.71 7.52
N ASP A 456 -8.49 5.39 7.68
CA ASP A 456 -9.46 4.52 7.02
C ASP A 456 -10.89 4.98 7.30
N SER A 457 -11.22 5.16 8.58
CA SER A 457 -12.54 5.56 9.03
C SER A 457 -12.90 6.94 8.48
N ALA A 458 -11.96 7.88 8.53
CA ALA A 458 -12.14 9.22 7.99
C ALA A 458 -12.42 9.19 6.48
N ALA A 459 -11.67 8.40 5.71
CA ALA A 459 -11.86 8.24 4.26
C ALA A 459 -13.19 7.55 3.92
N ALA A 460 -13.57 6.49 4.62
CA ALA A 460 -14.85 5.81 4.44
C ALA A 460 -16.03 6.70 4.85
N CYS A 461 -15.82 7.63 5.77
CA CYS A 461 -16.83 8.61 6.17
C CYS A 461 -16.99 9.76 5.19
N SER A 462 -16.00 10.05 4.35
CA SER A 462 -15.98 11.27 3.53
C SER A 462 -16.02 11.00 2.02
N THR A 463 -15.89 9.74 1.61
CA THR A 463 -15.79 9.28 0.22
C THR A 463 -16.53 7.97 -0.01
N GLN A 464 -16.61 7.51 -1.26
CA GLN A 464 -17.31 6.29 -1.64
C GLN A 464 -16.47 5.00 -1.46
N ILE A 465 -15.30 5.03 -0.82
CA ILE A 465 -14.35 3.89 -0.81
C ILE A 465 -14.96 2.59 -0.27
N ALA A 466 -15.86 2.66 0.71
CA ALA A 466 -16.49 1.49 1.32
C ALA A 466 -17.34 0.69 0.31
N GLU A 467 -17.90 1.36 -0.70
CA GLU A 467 -18.63 0.71 -1.81
C GLU A 467 -17.71 0.46 -3.01
N LEU A 468 -16.93 1.48 -3.43
CA LEU A 468 -16.20 1.42 -4.70
C LEU A 468 -14.99 0.50 -4.66
N HIS A 469 -14.30 0.39 -3.51
CA HIS A 469 -13.08 -0.42 -3.36
C HIS A 469 -13.36 -1.82 -2.81
N THR A 470 -14.62 -2.16 -2.56
CA THR A 470 -15.06 -3.46 -2.04
C THR A 470 -15.62 -4.34 -3.16
N PHE A 471 -14.90 -5.39 -3.57
CA PHE A 471 -15.30 -6.27 -4.69
C PHE A 471 -16.75 -6.77 -4.61
N ARG A 472 -17.20 -7.16 -3.40
CA ARG A 472 -18.55 -7.69 -3.17
C ARG A 472 -19.66 -6.68 -3.49
N ILE A 473 -19.34 -5.39 -3.53
CA ILE A 473 -20.24 -4.31 -3.91
C ILE A 473 -19.93 -3.86 -5.33
N ASN A 474 -18.68 -3.45 -5.59
CA ASN A 474 -18.21 -3.03 -6.90
C ASN A 474 -17.39 -4.12 -7.60
N PRO A 475 -17.92 -4.80 -8.64
CA PRO A 475 -17.20 -5.89 -9.32
C PRO A 475 -15.96 -5.41 -10.07
N ARG A 476 -15.81 -4.11 -10.31
CA ARG A 476 -14.63 -3.52 -10.96
C ARG A 476 -13.43 -3.52 -10.03
N ALA A 477 -13.62 -3.55 -8.70
CA ALA A 477 -12.57 -3.68 -7.70
C ALA A 477 -12.07 -5.13 -7.60
N CYS A 478 -11.48 -5.64 -8.68
CA CYS A 478 -11.11 -7.05 -8.82
C CYS A 478 -9.73 -7.20 -9.49
N GLY A 479 -9.15 -8.41 -9.38
CA GLY A 479 -7.87 -8.72 -10.02
C GLY A 479 -7.86 -8.59 -11.55
N ALA A 480 -9.00 -8.74 -12.23
CA ALA A 480 -9.07 -8.53 -13.70
C ALA A 480 -8.92 -7.04 -14.08
N SER A 481 -9.10 -6.13 -13.13
CA SER A 481 -8.84 -4.70 -13.29
C SER A 481 -7.43 -4.32 -12.85
N LEU A 482 -6.52 -5.27 -12.59
CA LEU A 482 -5.16 -4.97 -12.14
C LEU A 482 -4.43 -4.04 -13.10
N HIS A 483 -3.83 -3.01 -12.52
CA HIS A 483 -2.88 -2.14 -13.19
C HIS A 483 -1.48 -2.27 -12.58
N ILE A 484 -0.48 -2.08 -13.42
CA ILE A 484 0.93 -2.08 -13.07
C ILE A 484 1.45 -0.66 -13.12
N ALA A 485 2.03 -0.20 -12.00
CA ALA A 485 2.83 1.00 -11.96
C ALA A 485 4.24 0.69 -12.49
N SER A 486 4.54 1.26 -13.66
CA SER A 486 5.77 1.03 -14.41
C SER A 486 6.56 2.31 -14.60
N ALA A 487 7.86 2.24 -14.38
CA ALA A 487 8.75 3.38 -14.56
C ALA A 487 8.70 3.85 -16.01
N GLN A 488 8.70 2.91 -16.94
CA GLN A 488 8.82 3.19 -18.35
C GLN A 488 7.50 3.64 -18.97
N HIS A 489 6.38 3.08 -18.49
CA HIS A 489 5.09 3.21 -19.16
C HIS A 489 3.99 3.90 -18.35
N GLY A 490 4.27 4.34 -17.12
CA GLY A 490 3.25 4.90 -16.23
C GLY A 490 2.32 3.81 -15.69
N ILE A 491 1.02 4.08 -15.62
CA ILE A 491 0.02 3.10 -15.14
C ILE A 491 -0.65 2.40 -16.32
N LEU A 492 -0.46 1.08 -16.43
CA LEU A 492 -1.02 0.26 -17.50
C LEU A 492 -1.90 -0.87 -16.94
N HIS A 493 -2.92 -1.28 -17.70
CA HIS A 493 -3.64 -2.52 -17.39
C HIS A 493 -2.70 -3.74 -17.59
N ILE A 494 -2.88 -4.78 -16.78
CA ILE A 494 -1.97 -5.95 -16.79
C ILE A 494 -1.85 -6.63 -18.16
N SER A 495 -2.91 -6.67 -18.98
CA SER A 495 -2.82 -7.26 -20.33
C SER A 495 -1.91 -6.42 -21.23
N ASP A 496 -2.04 -5.10 -21.18
CA ASP A 496 -1.24 -4.19 -22.01
C ASP A 496 0.23 -4.23 -21.56
N TYR A 497 0.46 -4.25 -20.25
CA TYR A 497 1.79 -4.44 -19.68
C TYR A 497 2.43 -5.77 -20.14
N ALA A 498 1.68 -6.87 -20.07
CA ALA A 498 2.17 -8.19 -20.48
C ALA A 498 2.49 -8.23 -21.98
N LYS A 499 1.65 -7.66 -22.84
CA LYS A 499 1.88 -7.58 -24.29
C LYS A 499 3.15 -6.80 -24.61
N LEU A 500 3.39 -5.67 -23.95
CA LEU A 500 4.58 -4.85 -24.18
C LEU A 500 5.89 -5.57 -23.81
N HIS A 501 5.89 -6.44 -22.79
CA HIS A 501 7.10 -7.09 -22.27
C HIS A 501 7.32 -8.52 -22.77
N LEU A 502 6.33 -9.11 -23.45
CA LEU A 502 6.43 -10.46 -24.02
C LEU A 502 6.39 -10.50 -25.55
N ALA A 503 6.16 -9.36 -26.20
CA ALA A 503 6.16 -9.22 -27.66
C ALA A 503 7.55 -9.35 -28.28
#